data_AF-A0A3D3RMQ1-F1
#
_entry.id   AF-A0A3D3RMQ1-F1
#
_cell.length_a   1.000
_cell.length_b   1.000
_cell.length_c   1.000
_cell.angle_alpha   90.00
_cell.angle_beta   90.00
_cell.angle_gamma   90.00
#
_symmetry.space_group_name_H-M   'P 1'
#
loop_
_entity.id
_entity.type
_entity.pdbx_description
1 polymer ?
#
loop_
_entity_poly.entity_id
_entity_poly.type
_entity_poly.pdbx_seq_one_letter_code
_entity_poly.pdbx_strand_id
1 'polypeptide(L)' 'QRLGNFEAYGPILLGLNAPINDLSRGCNAEEVYSMAIITAALVED' A
#
# COMPACT_ATOMS: atom_id res chain seq x y z
N GLN A 1 -1.51 -12.92 -6.17
CA GLN A 1 -0.63 -13.72 -5.30
C GLN A 1 -0.80 -15.22 -5.46
N ARG A 2 -1.99 -15.82 -5.26
CA ARG A 2 -2.10 -17.28 -5.03
C ARG A 2 -2.24 -18.14 -6.30
N LEU A 3 -3.34 -18.03 -7.05
CA LEU A 3 -3.57 -18.90 -8.23
C LEU A 3 -3.26 -18.21 -9.57
N GLY A 4 -3.24 -16.88 -9.60
CA GLY A 4 -3.04 -16.10 -10.83
C GLY A 4 -1.61 -15.65 -11.09
N ASN A 5 -0.64 -15.97 -10.22
CA ASN A 5 0.76 -15.52 -10.34
C ASN A 5 0.96 -13.99 -10.47
N PHE A 6 -0.03 -13.18 -10.07
CA PHE A 6 0.12 -11.72 -9.97
C PHE A 6 0.74 -11.31 -8.64
N GLU A 7 1.48 -10.21 -8.63
CA GLU A 7 1.81 -9.49 -7.39
C GLU A 7 0.56 -8.88 -6.77
N ALA A 8 0.59 -8.64 -5.45
CA ALA A 8 -0.52 -8.04 -4.73
C ALA A 8 0.01 -6.94 -3.82
N TYR A 9 -0.47 -5.71 -4.03
CA TYR A 9 -0.15 -4.54 -3.22
C TYR A 9 -1.38 -4.13 -2.44
N GLY A 10 -1.24 -3.93 -1.12
CA GLY A 10 -2.30 -3.41 -0.26
C GLY A 10 -2.39 -4.08 1.11
N PRO A 11 -3.43 -3.74 1.90
CA PRO A 11 -4.60 -2.94 1.53
C PRO A 11 -4.29 -1.46 1.24
N ILE A 12 -4.95 -0.87 0.25
CA ILE A 12 -4.86 0.57 -0.08
C ILE A 12 -6.15 1.25 0.37
N LEU A 13 -6.05 2.22 1.27
CA LEU A 13 -7.19 2.96 1.79
C LEU A 13 -7.50 4.17 0.89
N LEU A 14 -8.78 4.44 0.68
CA LEU A 14 -9.28 5.54 -0.14
C LEU A 14 -10.39 6.29 0.63
N GLY A 15 -10.60 7.57 0.28
CA GLY A 15 -11.68 8.39 0.83
C GLY A 15 -11.40 9.03 2.20
N LEU A 16 -10.14 9.06 2.64
CA LEU A 16 -9.71 9.77 3.84
C LEU A 16 -9.25 11.19 3.50
N ASN A 17 -9.33 12.12 4.46
CA ASN A 17 -8.88 13.51 4.28
C ASN A 17 -7.36 13.65 4.05
N ALA A 18 -6.59 12.61 4.37
CA ALA A 18 -5.16 12.53 4.15
C ALA A 18 -4.80 11.10 3.74
N PRO A 19 -3.74 10.89 2.95
CA PRO A 19 -3.35 9.56 2.55
C PRO A 19 -2.72 8.82 3.73
N ILE A 20 -3.42 7.80 4.18
CA ILE A 20 -3.02 6.93 5.28
C ILE A 20 -3.21 5.51 4.76
N ASN A 21 -2.21 4.66 4.92
CA ASN A 21 -2.31 3.23 4.60
C ASN A 21 -1.81 2.40 5.78
N ASP A 22 -2.43 1.24 5.96
CA ASP A 22 -2.04 0.27 6.97
C ASP A 22 -1.06 -0.75 6.38
N LEU A 23 -0.25 -1.35 7.25
CA LEU A 23 0.67 -2.41 6.88
C LEU A 23 0.24 -3.73 7.54
N SER A 24 0.36 -4.81 6.78
CA SER A 24 0.19 -6.14 7.37
C SER A 24 1.25 -6.37 8.46
N ARG A 25 0.83 -6.90 9.61
CA ARG A 25 1.77 -7.35 10.64
C ARG A 25 2.71 -8.41 10.05
N GLY A 26 4.01 -8.19 10.16
CA GLY A 26 5.03 -9.05 9.57
C GLY A 26 5.41 -8.71 8.12
N CYS A 27 5.03 -7.53 7.62
CA CYS A 27 5.51 -7.05 6.33
C CYS A 27 7.03 -6.90 6.33
N ASN A 28 7.63 -7.08 5.15
CA ASN A 28 9.06 -6.87 4.95
C ASN A 28 9.35 -5.40 4.58
N ALA A 29 10.64 -5.05 4.52
CA ALA A 29 11.07 -3.68 4.22
C ALA A 29 10.67 -3.20 2.81
N GLU A 30 10.59 -4.11 1.83
CA GLU A 30 10.21 -3.79 0.45
C GLU A 30 8.72 -3.46 0.34
N GLU A 31 7.88 -4.16 1.10
CA GLU A 31 6.45 -3.84 1.23
C GLU A 31 6.25 -2.47 1.90
N VAL A 32 7.02 -2.16 2.95
CA VAL A 32 6.98 -0.82 3.59
C VAL A 32 7.37 0.26 2.60
N TYR A 33 8.45 0.06 1.85
CA TYR A 33 8.95 1.03 0.86
C TYR A 33 7.92 1.26 -0.25
N SER A 34 7.38 0.18 -0.83
CA SER A 34 6.35 0.24 -1.86
C SER A 34 5.10 0.97 -1.35
N MET A 35 4.67 0.68 -0.12
CA MET A 35 3.48 1.29 0.46
C MET A 35 3.68 2.77 0.80
N ALA A 36 4.90 3.19 1.15
CA ALA A 36 5.24 4.60 1.33
C ALA A 36 5.12 5.38 0.01
N ILE A 37 5.61 4.81 -1.10
CA ILE A 37 5.48 5.42 -2.44
C ILE A 37 4.00 5.56 -2.82
N ILE A 38 3.21 4.50 -2.67
CA ILE A 38 1.78 4.55 -2.99
C ILE A 38 1.06 5.58 -2.11
N THR A 39 1.38 5.65 -0.82
CA THR A 39 0.78 6.63 0.09
C THR A 39 1.09 8.06 -0.34
N ALA A 40 2.34 8.34 -0.72
CA ALA A 40 2.72 9.65 -1.24
C ALA A 40 2.00 9.99 -2.55
N ALA A 41 1.79 9.00 -3.43
CA ALA A 41 1.10 9.19 -4.71
C ALA A 41 -0.41 9.44 -4.58
N LEU A 42 -1.02 9.16 -3.42
CA LEU A 42 -2.43 9.43 -3.14
C LEU A 42 -2.69 10.86 -2.64
N VAL A 43 -1.66 11.68 -2.47
CA VAL A 43 -1.83 13.13 -2.22
C VAL A 43 -2.33 13.77 -3.52
N GLU A 44 -3.52 14.40 -3.48
CA GLU A 44 -3.98 15.30 -4.55
C GLU A 44 -3.52 16.74 -4.23
N ASP A 45 -3.24 17.53 -5.26
CA ASP A 45 -2.89 18.96 -5.14
C ASP A 45 -4.06 19.84 -4.66
#